data_AF-A0A959HUZ1-F1
#
_entry.id   AF-A0A959HUZ1-F1
#
_cell.length_a   1.000
_cell.length_b   1.000
_cell.length_c   1.000
_cell.angle_alpha   90.00
_cell.angle_beta   90.00
_cell.angle_gamma   90.00
#
_symmetry.space_group_name_H-M   'P 1'
#
loop_
_entity.id
_entity.type
_entity.pdbx_description
1 polymer ?
#
loop_
_entity_poly.entity_id
_entity_poly.type
_entity_poly.pdbx_seq_one_letter_code
_entity_poly.pdbx_strand_id
1 'polypeptide(L)'
;KLRIFSMIVLETIMLALVALLPGLLIGWLTVSYFNRTGIDLSAFSAGMQQFGMSSVVYTDLHPEIYLQLAGAVGLTAVIGALYPAVKAVRLKPVEAMRKV
;
A
#
# COMPACT_ATOMS: atom_id res chain seq x y z
N LYS A 1 0.68 27.33 -13.37
CA LYS A 1 0.13 26.02 -13.79
C LYS A 1 1.06 24.87 -13.40
N LEU A 2 2.29 24.81 -13.93
CA LEU A 2 3.25 23.74 -13.58
C LEU A 2 3.64 23.69 -12.10
N ARG A 3 3.79 24.86 -11.43
CA ARG A 3 4.16 24.95 -10.01
C ARG A 3 3.17 24.24 -9.07
N ILE A 4 1.86 24.35 -9.32
CA ILE A 4 0.81 23.71 -8.50
C ILE A 4 0.78 22.19 -8.75
N PHE A 5 0.94 21.79 -10.01
CA PHE A 5 1.05 20.37 -10.38
C PHE A 5 2.21 19.69 -9.64
N SER A 6 3.42 20.25 -9.77
CA SER A 6 4.62 19.70 -9.15
C SER A 6 4.53 19.70 -7.63
N MET A 7 3.90 20.70 -7.02
CA MET A 7 3.66 20.73 -5.58
C MET A 7 2.83 19.53 -5.11
N ILE A 8 1.68 19.28 -5.75
CA ILE A 8 0.77 18.19 -5.37
C ILE A 8 1.42 16.82 -5.58
N VAL A 9 2.09 16.64 -6.72
CA VAL A 9 2.77 15.37 -7.02
C VAL A 9 3.91 15.12 -6.06
N LEU A 10 4.74 16.13 -5.76
CA LEU A 10 5.86 15.99 -4.84
C LEU A 10 5.38 15.69 -3.42
N GLU A 11 4.34 16.38 -2.94
CA GLU A 11 3.74 16.13 -1.63
C GLU A 11 3.24 14.68 -1.52
N THR A 12 2.57 14.19 -2.57
CA THR A 12 2.07 12.80 -2.60
C THR A 12 3.22 11.79 -2.58
N ILE A 13 4.31 12.05 -3.31
CA ILE A 13 5.50 11.20 -3.29
C ILE A 13 6.15 11.20 -1.91
N MET A 14 6.28 12.36 -1.27
CA MET A 14 6.84 12.46 0.08
C MET A 14 6.00 11.68 1.09
N LEU A 15 4.66 11.84 1.05
CA LEU A 15 3.76 11.08 1.90
C LEU A 15 3.85 9.57 1.64
N ALA A 16 3.93 9.15 0.37
CA ALA A 16 4.10 7.73 0.01
C ALA A 16 5.40 7.15 0.57
N LEU A 17 6.53 7.86 0.43
CA LEU A 17 7.82 7.45 0.97
C LEU A 17 7.79 7.33 2.51
N VAL A 18 7.14 8.28 3.18
CA VAL A 18 6.97 8.24 4.64
C VAL A 18 6.06 7.10 5.07
N ALA A 19 5.01 6.77 4.31
CA ALA A 19 4.10 5.66 4.60
C ALA A 19 4.72 4.28 4.33
N LEU A 20 5.63 4.18 3.37
CA LEU A 20 6.33 2.96 2.98
C LEU A 20 7.11 2.33 4.14
N LEU A 21 7.85 3.13 4.91
CA LEU A 21 8.65 2.66 6.04
C LEU A 21 7.81 1.97 7.15
N PRO A 22 6.82 2.64 7.77
CA PRO A 22 5.98 2.01 8.78
C PRO A 22 5.11 0.89 8.19
N GLY A 23 4.66 1.02 6.94
CA GLY A 23 3.86 -0.02 6.28
C GLY A 23 4.63 -1.33 6.12
N LEU A 24 5.86 -1.26 5.59
CA LEU A 24 6.73 -2.44 5.45
C LEU A 24 7.14 -3.00 6.81
N LEU A 25 7.44 -2.14 7.79
CA LEU A 25 7.82 -2.58 9.14
C LEU A 25 6.69 -3.35 9.82
N ILE A 26 5.46 -2.82 9.80
CA ILE A 26 4.29 -3.48 10.36
C ILE A 26 3.98 -4.79 9.62
N GLY A 27 4.08 -4.79 8.29
CA GLY A 27 3.91 -6.00 7.48
C GLY A 27 4.94 -7.07 7.83
N TRP A 28 6.22 -6.70 7.93
CA TRP A 28 7.30 -7.60 8.30
C TRP A 28 7.11 -8.17 9.71
N LEU A 29 6.77 -7.33 10.70
CA LEU A 29 6.49 -7.77 12.07
C LEU A 29 5.33 -8.77 12.12
N THR A 30 4.26 -8.50 11.37
CA THR A 30 3.07 -9.36 11.31
C THR A 30 3.43 -10.73 10.73
N VAL A 31 4.11 -10.75 9.58
CA VAL A 31 4.56 -11.99 8.94
C VAL A 31 5.53 -12.75 9.83
N SER A 32 6.50 -12.07 10.44
CA SER A 32 7.47 -12.74 11.33
C SER A 32 6.81 -13.33 12.57
N TYR A 33 5.73 -12.71 13.07
CA TYR A 33 4.97 -13.24 14.19
C TYR A 33 4.24 -14.54 13.80
N PHE A 34 3.50 -14.52 12.69
CA PHE A 34 2.76 -15.69 12.21
C PHE A 34 3.66 -16.77 11.61
N ASN A 35 4.89 -16.45 11.22
CA ASN A 35 5.90 -17.44 10.84
C ASN A 35 6.28 -18.36 12.01
N ARG A 36 6.26 -17.86 13.24
CA ARG A 36 6.60 -18.64 14.45
C ARG A 36 5.37 -19.25 15.12
N THR A 37 4.31 -18.46 15.28
CA THR A 37 3.10 -18.89 15.99
C THR A 37 2.24 -19.81 15.12
N GLY A 38 2.27 -19.62 13.81
CA GLY A 38 1.35 -20.26 12.89
C GLY A 38 -0.07 -19.70 13.01
N ILE A 39 -0.87 -19.94 11.99
CA ILE A 39 -2.29 -19.62 11.93
C ILE A 39 -3.05 -20.93 12.11
N ASP A 40 -3.81 -21.04 13.20
CA ASP A 40 -4.65 -22.21 13.46
C ASP A 40 -5.94 -22.16 12.62
N LEU A 41 -6.08 -23.12 11.73
CA LEU A 41 -7.23 -23.37 10.87
C LEU A 41 -7.97 -24.65 11.28
N SER A 42 -7.88 -25.05 12.55
CA SER A 42 -8.59 -26.21 13.12
C SER A 42 -10.10 -26.21 12.82
N ALA A 43 -10.73 -25.04 12.77
CA ALA A 43 -12.13 -24.86 12.36
C ALA A 43 -12.43 -25.33 10.92
N PHE A 44 -11.43 -25.38 10.05
CA PHE A 44 -11.51 -25.83 8.65
C PHE A 44 -10.78 -27.16 8.42
N SER A 45 -10.42 -27.87 9.49
CA SER A 45 -9.62 -29.10 9.46
C SER A 45 -10.15 -30.18 8.51
N ALA A 46 -11.47 -30.36 8.40
CA ALA A 46 -12.08 -31.33 7.49
C ALA A 46 -11.77 -31.03 6.01
N GLY A 47 -11.74 -29.75 5.62
CA GLY A 47 -11.34 -29.33 4.27
C GLY A 47 -9.83 -29.46 4.06
N MET A 48 -9.04 -29.04 5.05
CA MET A 48 -7.57 -29.12 5.01
C MET A 48 -7.07 -30.57 4.86
N GLN A 49 -7.69 -31.51 5.58
CA GLN A 49 -7.34 -32.93 5.54
C GLN A 49 -7.64 -33.59 4.19
N GLN A 50 -8.68 -33.17 3.47
CA GLN A 50 -8.96 -33.66 2.12
C GLN A 50 -7.82 -33.33 1.13
N PHE A 51 -7.10 -32.25 1.37
CA PHE A 51 -5.91 -31.86 0.60
C PHE A 51 -4.60 -32.33 1.25
N GLY A 52 -4.65 -33.14 2.32
CA GLY A 52 -3.47 -33.64 3.02
C GLY A 52 -2.68 -32.56 3.77
N MET A 53 -3.30 -31.41 4.07
CA MET A 53 -2.63 -30.27 4.71
C MET A 53 -2.81 -30.26 6.23
N SER A 54 -1.78 -29.80 6.95
CA SER A 54 -1.82 -29.57 8.41
C SER A 54 -2.79 -28.43 8.75
N SER A 55 -3.54 -28.54 9.84
CA SER A 55 -4.46 -27.48 10.30
C SER A 55 -3.75 -26.19 10.74
N VAL A 56 -2.43 -26.16 10.82
CA VAL A 56 -1.65 -24.95 11.16
C VAL A 56 -0.84 -24.51 9.94
N VAL A 57 -1.02 -23.25 9.53
CA VAL A 57 -0.34 -22.63 8.38
C VAL A 57 0.66 -21.58 8.87
N TYR A 58 1.90 -21.68 8.42
CA TYR A 58 2.94 -20.71 8.74
C TYR A 58 3.11 -19.73 7.59
N THR A 59 3.24 -18.44 7.91
CA THR A 59 3.49 -17.42 6.89
C THR A 59 4.97 -17.40 6.54
N ASP A 60 5.31 -17.51 5.27
CA ASP A 60 6.67 -17.34 4.76
C ASP A 60 6.64 -16.38 3.57
N LEU A 61 7.41 -15.30 3.65
CA LEU A 61 7.52 -14.30 2.58
C LEU A 61 8.98 -14.11 2.21
N HIS A 62 9.25 -14.25 0.91
CA HIS A 62 10.56 -13.95 0.37
C HIS A 62 10.83 -12.44 0.41
N PRO A 63 12.07 -12.00 0.74
CA PRO A 63 12.44 -10.59 0.79
C PRO A 63 12.13 -9.80 -0.49
N GLU A 64 12.19 -10.45 -1.64
CA GLU A 64 11.89 -9.86 -2.95
C GLU A 64 10.45 -9.32 -3.06
N ILE A 65 9.51 -9.97 -2.37
CA ILE A 65 8.08 -9.60 -2.40
C ILE A 65 7.88 -8.23 -1.72
N TYR A 66 8.66 -7.92 -0.68
CA TYR A 66 8.60 -6.61 -0.02
C TYR A 66 9.01 -5.48 -0.95
N LEU A 67 10.01 -5.70 -1.82
CA LEU A 67 10.44 -4.72 -2.81
C LEU A 67 9.39 -4.54 -3.92
N GLN A 68 8.77 -5.64 -4.37
CA GLN A 68 7.68 -5.59 -5.34
C GLN A 68 6.46 -4.83 -4.78
N LEU A 69 6.08 -5.11 -3.53
CA LEU A 69 5.01 -4.39 -2.83
C LEU A 69 5.34 -2.91 -2.70
N ALA A 70 6.56 -2.57 -2.31
CA ALA A 70 7.01 -1.19 -2.21
C ALA A 70 6.89 -0.44 -3.54
N GLY A 71 7.35 -1.07 -4.63
CA GLY A 71 7.22 -0.51 -5.98
C GLY A 71 5.77 -0.37 -6.43
N ALA A 72 4.93 -1.38 -6.19
CA ALA A 72 3.51 -1.35 -6.55
C ALA A 72 2.74 -0.26 -5.80
N VAL A 73 2.98 -0.10 -4.49
CA VAL A 73 2.35 0.95 -3.68
C VAL A 73 2.84 2.34 -4.10
N GLY A 74 4.15 2.50 -4.34
CA GLY A 74 4.69 3.77 -4.84
C GLY A 74 4.10 4.16 -6.20
N LEU A 75 4.00 3.20 -7.13
CA LEU A 75 3.43 3.44 -8.45
C LEU A 75 1.94 3.83 -8.37
N THR A 76 1.16 3.11 -7.58
CA THR A 76 -0.28 3.39 -7.42
C THR A 76 -0.52 4.74 -6.73
N ALA A 77 0.31 5.12 -5.76
CA ALA A 77 0.25 6.45 -5.14
C ALA A 77 0.52 7.57 -6.15
N VAL A 78 1.54 7.42 -7.00
CA VAL A 78 1.84 8.40 -8.06
C VAL A 78 0.69 8.49 -9.06
N ILE A 79 0.19 7.36 -9.55
CA ILE A 79 -0.93 7.32 -10.51
C ILE A 79 -2.18 7.99 -9.88
N GLY A 80 -2.46 7.70 -8.61
CA GLY A 80 -3.58 8.30 -7.88
C GLY A 80 -3.45 9.82 -7.74
N ALA A 81 -2.23 10.35 -7.59
CA ALA A 81 -1.95 11.79 -7.49
C ALA A 81 -2.13 12.54 -8.80
N LEU A 82 -1.97 11.87 -9.95
CA LEU A 82 -2.03 12.53 -11.26
C LEU A 82 -3.42 13.11 -11.57
N TYR A 83 -4.50 12.38 -11.27
CA TYR A 83 -5.87 12.87 -11.50
C TYR A 83 -6.17 14.19 -10.76
N PRO A 84 -6.02 14.29 -9.42
CA PRO A 84 -6.26 15.52 -8.69
C PRO A 84 -5.28 16.62 -9.09
N ALA A 85 -4.02 16.31 -9.36
CA ALA A 85 -3.03 17.31 -9.80
C ALA A 85 -3.41 17.93 -11.15
N VAL A 86 -3.84 17.13 -12.13
CA VAL A 86 -4.34 17.64 -13.42
C VAL A 86 -5.60 18.48 -13.23
N LYS A 87 -6.54 18.02 -12.39
CA LYS A 87 -7.77 18.74 -12.08
C LYS A 87 -7.49 20.11 -11.43
N ALA A 88 -6.52 20.17 -10.52
CA ALA A 88 -6.13 21.40 -9.82
C ALA A 88 -5.57 22.46 -10.78
N VAL A 89 -4.78 22.07 -11.78
CA VAL A 89 -4.20 22.99 -12.77
C VAL A 89 -5.23 23.54 -13.75
N ARG A 90 -6.31 22.79 -14.01
CA ARG A 90 -7.38 23.16 -14.94
C ARG A 90 -8.42 24.10 -14.32
N LEU A 91 -8.45 24.25 -12.99
CA LEU A 91 -9.31 25.24 -12.32
C LEU A 91 -8.87 26.66 -12.68
N LYS A 92 -9.80 27.47 -13.21
CA LYS A 92 -9.53 28.88 -13.54
C LYS A 92 -9.35 29.66 -12.23
N PRO A 93 -8.26 30.45 -12.06
CA PRO A 93 -7.98 31.17 -10.82
C PRO A 93 -9.12 32.12 -10.40
N VAL A 94 -9.91 32.61 -11.36
CA VAL A 94 -11.07 33.48 -11.11
C VAL A 94 -12.24 32.75 -10.44
N GLU A 95 -12.44 31.45 -10.71
CA GLU A 95 -13.49 30.65 -10.06
C GLU A 95 -13.10 30.24 -8.63
N ALA A 96 -11.81 30.08 -8.35
CA ALA A 96 -11.31 29.77 -7.02
C ALA A 96 -11.50 30.95 -6.04
N MET A 97 -11.42 32.20 -6.52
CA MET A 97 -11.67 33.39 -5.68
C MET A 97 -13.15 33.73 -5.50
N ARG A 98 -14.04 33.28 -6.39
CA ARG A 98 -15.50 33.54 -6.32
C ARG A 98 -16.26 32.59 -5.40
N LYS A 99 -15.60 31.57 -4.85
CA LYS A 99 -16.20 30.54 -4.00
C LYS A 99 -15.93 30.76 -2.51
N VAL A 100 -15.44 31.95 -2.16
CA VAL A 100 -15.33 32.47 -0.79
C VAL A 100 -16.54 33.36 -0.51
#